data_AF-A0A7K4CEW2-F1
#
_entry.id   AF-A0A7K4CEW2-F1
#
_cell.length_a   1.000
_cell.length_b   1.000
_cell.length_c   1.000
_cell.angle_alpha   90.00
_cell.angle_beta   90.00
_cell.angle_gamma   90.00
#
_symmetry.space_group_name_H-M   'P 1'
#
loop_
_entity.id
_entity.type
_entity.pdbx_description
1 polymer ?
#
loop_
_entity_poly.entity_id
_entity_poly.type
_entity_poly.pdbx_seq_one_letter_code
_entity_poly.pdbx_strand_id
1 'polypeptide(L)'
;MAMIRGGSAVLLLLFAALVVLPVAAAPGEPASAGEVAIRQAHLAWVALEKETEMNAAITYIYPLYSTDTKKLSSLAAEFRELEAYIPATTTRAGFVNLTEQMQATTAEFRDEAEIQMTLGHGDEHALAQAVGAATTGNPYIEQKEKAYWDTRKVRHLAEYDAWVTTTQASLDTLKKQGFDTASAQRSLDVIAAKRRDLAAALDAKSEDRILAMNNVLLPLTKDLGTQVAAAQEKASDAEKIAFLVDQGYRGVNRADRLNNDVRLILIDIDPLEAATKKVKTDLAKTKTLLGTGSMPDTKTQLALVKKDMKDLSMLYRDTANTADLPPALTSALRSMVITLDNTADQTVVGE
;
A
#
# COMPACT_ATOMS: atom_id res chain seq x y z
N MET A 1 11.42 37.90 -18.94
CA MET A 1 10.45 36.77 -18.98
C MET A 1 11.22 35.50 -18.71
N ALA A 2 11.34 35.13 -17.43
CA ALA A 2 11.94 33.87 -16.98
C ALA A 2 10.92 33.21 -16.05
N MET A 3 10.57 31.96 -16.35
CA MET A 3 9.61 31.15 -15.60
C MET A 3 10.11 30.93 -14.17
N ILE A 4 9.30 31.37 -13.21
CA ILE A 4 9.42 30.98 -11.80
C ILE A 4 8.78 29.60 -11.68
N ARG A 5 9.57 28.64 -11.19
CA ARG A 5 9.14 27.28 -10.86
C ARG A 5 8.11 27.35 -9.73
N GLY A 6 6.87 26.94 -10.02
CA GLY A 6 5.81 26.74 -9.02
C GLY A 6 6.12 25.51 -8.18
N GLY A 7 6.34 25.73 -6.89
CA GLY A 7 6.31 24.71 -5.85
C GLY A 7 4.91 24.59 -5.26
N SER A 8 4.43 23.35 -5.15
CA SER A 8 3.51 22.82 -4.13
C SER A 8 3.11 21.43 -4.61
N ALA A 9 3.89 20.46 -4.12
CA ALA A 9 3.84 19.07 -4.50
C ALA A 9 2.57 18.40 -3.95
N VAL A 10 1.65 18.08 -4.85
CA VAL A 10 0.66 17.01 -4.64
C VAL A 10 1.37 15.71 -5.00
N LEU A 11 2.07 15.09 -4.04
CA LEU A 11 2.69 13.77 -4.20
C LEU A 11 1.92 12.76 -3.34
N LEU A 12 0.71 12.47 -3.79
CA LEU A 12 -0.24 11.58 -3.14
C LEU A 12 -0.11 10.17 -3.70
N LEU A 13 0.25 9.25 -2.82
CA LEU A 13 -0.11 7.83 -2.78
C LEU A 13 -0.01 7.03 -4.08
N LEU A 14 1.01 6.17 -4.12
CA LEU A 14 0.90 4.86 -4.72
C LEU A 14 1.94 3.96 -4.08
N PHE A 15 1.67 2.71 -3.72
CA PHE A 15 2.50 1.58 -4.18
C PHE A 15 1.89 0.19 -3.95
N ALA A 16 1.89 -0.55 -5.06
CA ALA A 16 1.61 -1.97 -5.12
C ALA A 16 2.84 -2.85 -4.80
N ALA A 17 2.57 -4.01 -4.16
CA ALA A 17 3.36 -5.27 -4.06
C ALA A 17 4.60 -5.29 -3.11
N LEU A 18 4.91 -6.34 -2.30
CA LEU A 18 4.76 -7.79 -2.54
C LEU A 18 5.08 -8.70 -1.30
N VAL A 19 4.19 -8.82 -0.28
CA VAL A 19 3.73 -10.05 0.48
C VAL A 19 4.67 -10.79 1.47
N VAL A 20 4.32 -10.84 2.78
CA VAL A 20 4.14 -12.05 3.64
C VAL A 20 3.13 -11.79 4.79
N LEU A 21 2.33 -12.81 5.11
CA LEU A 21 1.27 -12.92 6.14
C LEU A 21 1.69 -12.44 7.56
N PRO A 22 0.74 -11.92 8.35
CA PRO A 22 -0.08 -12.82 9.17
C PRO A 22 -1.54 -12.86 8.69
N VAL A 23 -2.22 -13.93 9.09
CA VAL A 23 -3.68 -14.12 8.97
C VAL A 23 -4.39 -12.78 9.18
N ALA A 24 -5.12 -12.33 8.17
CA ALA A 24 -5.85 -11.08 8.24
C ALA A 24 -7.28 -11.35 8.73
N ALA A 25 -7.51 -11.07 10.01
CA ALA A 25 -8.07 -9.77 10.32
C ALA A 25 -9.50 -9.46 9.93
N ALA A 26 -10.44 -9.87 10.79
CA ALA A 26 -11.74 -9.22 10.92
C ALA A 26 -11.58 -7.70 11.19
N PRO A 27 -12.60 -6.87 10.92
CA PRO A 27 -12.56 -5.44 11.23
C PRO A 27 -12.22 -5.23 12.71
N GLY A 28 -11.13 -4.53 13.00
CA GLY A 28 -10.56 -4.39 14.35
C GLY A 28 -9.30 -5.19 14.63
N GLU A 29 -8.87 -6.07 13.72
CA GLU A 29 -7.61 -6.80 13.88
C GLU A 29 -6.37 -5.98 13.44
N PRO A 30 -5.21 -6.26 14.04
CA PRO A 30 -3.97 -5.51 13.83
C PRO A 30 -3.48 -5.60 12.38
N ALA A 31 -2.94 -4.50 11.86
CA ALA A 31 -2.23 -4.53 10.58
C ALA A 31 -0.99 -5.44 10.70
N SER A 32 -0.50 -5.97 9.57
CA SER A 32 0.75 -6.74 9.59
C SER A 32 1.87 -5.88 10.18
N ALA A 33 2.75 -6.47 10.98
CA ALA A 33 3.83 -5.72 11.64
C ALA A 33 4.72 -4.95 10.64
N GLY A 34 4.87 -5.46 9.41
CA GLY A 34 5.57 -4.76 8.33
C GLY A 34 4.82 -3.52 7.84
N GLU A 35 3.51 -3.63 7.61
CA GLU A 35 2.65 -2.51 7.22
C GLU A 35 2.59 -1.43 8.30
N VAL A 36 2.43 -1.82 9.57
CA VAL A 36 2.44 -0.90 10.72
C VAL A 36 3.73 -0.09 10.74
N ALA A 37 4.89 -0.75 10.65
CA ALA A 37 6.18 -0.08 10.71
C ALA A 37 6.38 0.94 9.57
N ILE A 38 5.97 0.59 8.34
CA ILE A 38 6.04 1.51 7.19
C ILE A 38 5.12 2.72 7.42
N ARG A 39 3.88 2.50 7.88
CA ARG A 39 2.91 3.58 8.14
C ARG A 39 3.36 4.51 9.26
N GLN A 40 3.87 3.96 10.36
CA GLN A 40 4.41 4.77 11.47
C GLN A 40 5.58 5.63 11.00
N ALA A 41 6.53 5.04 10.25
CA ALA A 41 7.70 5.77 9.78
C ALA A 41 7.31 6.87 8.78
N HIS A 42 6.36 6.60 7.88
CA HIS A 42 5.87 7.60 6.93
C HIS A 42 5.14 8.74 7.64
N LEU A 43 4.16 8.41 8.49
CA LEU A 43 3.36 9.41 9.19
C LEU A 43 4.23 10.27 10.11
N ALA A 44 5.23 9.67 10.78
CA ALA A 44 6.19 10.41 11.60
C ALA A 44 7.09 11.35 10.79
N TRP A 45 7.40 11.04 9.54
CA TRP A 45 8.14 11.94 8.66
C TRP A 45 7.27 13.13 8.24
N VAL A 46 6.07 12.86 7.72
CA VAL A 46 5.14 13.90 7.26
C VAL A 46 4.70 14.80 8.43
N ALA A 47 4.45 14.22 9.60
CA ALA A 47 4.09 14.97 10.80
C ALA A 47 5.18 15.97 11.19
N LEU A 48 6.45 15.54 11.25
CA LEU A 48 7.55 16.42 11.59
C LEU A 48 7.74 17.54 10.56
N GLU A 49 7.57 17.24 9.27
CA GLU A 49 7.60 18.25 8.21
C GLU A 49 6.50 19.29 8.44
N LYS A 50 5.26 18.86 8.68
CA LYS A 50 4.12 19.76 8.92
C LYS A 50 4.25 20.56 10.21
N GLU A 51 4.73 19.95 11.29
CA GLU A 51 5.02 20.66 12.53
C GLU A 51 6.07 21.76 12.30
N THR A 52 7.11 21.46 11.51
CA THR A 52 8.15 22.42 11.14
C THR A 52 7.57 23.58 10.32
N GLU A 53 6.70 23.29 9.35
CA GLU A 53 5.98 24.32 8.57
C GLU A 53 5.12 25.22 9.47
N MET A 54 4.34 24.63 10.39
CA MET A 54 3.48 25.38 11.33
C MET A 54 4.31 26.30 12.23
N ASN A 55 5.40 25.78 12.80
CA ASN A 55 6.29 26.58 13.66
C ASN A 55 6.96 27.74 12.89
N ALA A 56 7.36 27.50 11.63
CA ALA A 56 7.92 28.54 10.77
C ALA A 56 6.88 29.61 10.42
N ALA A 57 5.64 29.20 10.13
CA ALA A 57 4.53 30.11 9.86
C ALA A 57 4.20 30.97 11.09
N ILE A 58 4.10 30.38 12.28
CA ILE A 58 3.92 31.12 13.55
C ILE A 58 5.05 32.15 13.73
N THR A 59 6.29 31.74 13.50
CA THR A 59 7.47 32.60 13.66
C THR A 59 7.44 33.80 12.70
N TYR A 60 6.99 33.59 11.46
CA TYR A 60 6.82 34.66 10.48
C TYR A 60 5.67 35.60 10.84
N ILE A 61 4.52 35.06 11.26
CA ILE A 61 3.30 35.84 11.54
C ILE A 61 3.44 36.63 12.84
N TYR A 62 4.07 36.07 13.87
CA TYR A 62 4.19 36.68 15.21
C TYR A 62 4.64 38.16 15.23
N PRO A 63 5.67 38.59 14.49
CA PRO A 63 6.11 39.98 14.49
C PRO A 63 5.24 40.92 13.63
N LEU A 64 4.25 40.44 12.88
CA LEU A 64 3.39 41.29 12.07
C LEU A 64 2.52 42.19 12.96
N TYR A 65 2.17 43.37 12.44
CA TYR A 65 1.41 44.34 13.22
C TYR A 65 -0.04 43.85 13.41
N SER A 66 -0.59 43.94 14.63
CA SER A 66 -1.98 43.59 14.96
C SER A 66 -2.39 42.11 14.80
N THR A 67 -1.43 41.18 14.75
CA THR A 67 -1.72 39.73 14.76
C THR A 67 -1.76 39.14 16.17
N ASP A 68 -2.54 38.07 16.38
CA ASP A 68 -2.52 37.23 17.58
C ASP A 68 -2.28 35.76 17.18
N THR A 69 -1.10 35.22 17.50
CA THR A 69 -0.72 33.85 17.14
C THR A 69 -1.17 32.79 18.16
N LYS A 70 -1.94 33.13 19.20
CA LYS A 70 -2.35 32.15 20.23
C LYS A 70 -3.10 30.97 19.65
N LYS A 71 -4.04 31.19 18.73
CA LYS A 71 -4.81 30.11 18.11
C LYS A 71 -3.92 29.24 17.22
N LEU A 72 -3.02 29.85 16.44
CA LEU A 72 -2.01 29.12 15.67
C LEU A 72 -1.13 28.24 16.57
N SER A 73 -0.63 28.78 17.68
CA SER A 73 0.16 28.03 18.65
C SER A 73 -0.63 26.91 19.32
N SER A 74 -1.92 27.11 19.58
CA SER A 74 -2.82 26.07 20.11
C SER A 74 -3.00 24.93 19.12
N LEU A 75 -3.27 25.24 17.85
CA LEU A 75 -3.45 24.24 16.79
C LEU A 75 -2.14 23.48 16.51
N ALA A 76 -0.99 24.16 16.53
CA ALA A 76 0.31 23.50 16.42
C ALA A 76 0.61 22.57 17.62
N ALA A 77 0.17 22.94 18.83
CA ALA A 77 0.28 22.07 20.00
C ALA A 77 -0.63 20.84 19.90
N GLU A 78 -1.88 21.01 19.48
CA GLU A 78 -2.81 19.90 19.21
C GLU A 78 -2.25 18.95 18.14
N PHE A 79 -1.68 19.48 17.06
CA PHE A 79 -1.03 18.68 16.03
C PHE A 79 0.13 17.85 16.59
N ARG A 80 0.96 18.44 17.48
CA ARG A 80 2.04 17.72 18.18
C ARG A 80 1.51 16.65 19.13
N GLU A 81 0.39 16.88 19.79
CA GLU A 81 -0.27 15.86 20.60
C GLU A 81 -0.72 14.67 19.74
N LEU A 82 -1.30 14.93 18.56
CA LEU A 82 -1.64 13.88 17.60
C LEU A 82 -0.40 13.10 17.13
N GLU A 83 0.70 13.78 16.81
CA GLU A 83 1.96 13.14 16.44
C GLU A 83 2.43 12.13 17.50
N ALA A 84 2.25 12.43 18.80
CA ALA A 84 2.64 11.55 19.89
C ALA A 84 1.90 10.19 19.89
N TYR A 85 0.75 10.09 19.23
CA TYR A 85 0.00 8.82 19.10
C TYR A 85 0.50 7.92 17.96
N ILE A 86 1.35 8.42 17.05
CA ILE A 86 1.84 7.65 15.89
C ILE A 86 2.50 6.31 16.32
N PRO A 87 3.43 6.28 17.30
CA PRO A 87 4.10 5.03 17.69
C PRO A 87 3.16 4.00 18.33
N ALA A 88 2.08 4.46 18.99
CA ALA A 88 1.09 3.61 19.64
C ALA A 88 0.02 3.09 18.67
N THR A 89 -0.09 3.69 17.48
CA THR A 89 -1.08 3.32 16.48
C THR A 89 -0.63 2.06 15.76
N THR A 90 -1.41 0.97 15.88
CA THR A 90 -1.06 -0.36 15.32
C THR A 90 -2.16 -0.95 14.45
N THR A 91 -3.32 -0.30 14.39
CA THR A 91 -4.46 -0.74 13.60
C THR A 91 -4.66 0.18 12.39
N ARG A 92 -5.21 -0.37 11.31
CA ARG A 92 -5.51 0.43 10.11
C ARG A 92 -6.49 1.56 10.41
N ALA A 93 -7.57 1.25 11.13
CA ALA A 93 -8.55 2.25 11.55
C ALA A 93 -7.93 3.35 12.44
N GLY A 94 -6.98 2.98 13.31
CA GLY A 94 -6.23 3.94 14.11
C GLY A 94 -5.42 4.91 13.26
N PHE A 95 -4.71 4.42 12.23
CA PHE A 95 -3.94 5.30 11.33
C PHE A 95 -4.85 6.23 10.53
N VAL A 96 -6.00 5.73 10.06
CA VAL A 96 -6.98 6.56 9.34
C VAL A 96 -7.48 7.69 10.23
N ASN A 97 -8.04 7.35 11.39
CA ASN A 97 -8.56 8.34 12.33
C ASN A 97 -7.50 9.35 12.76
N LEU A 98 -6.26 8.91 12.99
CA LEU A 98 -5.16 9.80 13.34
C LEU A 98 -4.81 10.74 12.18
N THR A 99 -4.74 10.23 10.95
CA THR A 99 -4.44 11.04 9.77
C THR A 99 -5.55 12.08 9.52
N GLU A 100 -6.81 11.70 9.66
CA GLU A 100 -7.96 12.61 9.51
C GLU A 100 -7.92 13.75 10.53
N GLN A 101 -7.63 13.45 11.80
CA GLN A 101 -7.46 14.48 12.83
C GLN A 101 -6.30 15.41 12.51
N MET A 102 -5.14 14.87 12.12
CA MET A 102 -3.97 15.68 11.75
C MET A 102 -4.27 16.59 10.55
N GLN A 103 -5.02 16.10 9.56
CA GLN A 103 -5.47 16.89 8.41
C GLN A 103 -6.45 18.00 8.81
N ALA A 104 -7.42 17.69 9.67
CA ALA A 104 -8.37 18.68 10.18
C ALA A 104 -7.64 19.81 10.93
N THR A 105 -6.75 19.49 11.87
CA THR A 105 -5.94 20.47 12.59
C THR A 105 -5.06 21.29 11.64
N THR A 106 -4.50 20.67 10.60
CA THR A 106 -3.69 21.38 9.59
C THR A 106 -4.54 22.35 8.77
N ALA A 107 -5.75 21.97 8.39
CA ALA A 107 -6.67 22.84 7.65
C ALA A 107 -7.08 24.05 8.52
N GLU A 108 -7.45 23.81 9.78
CA GLU A 108 -7.78 24.87 10.72
C GLU A 108 -6.60 25.81 10.97
N PHE A 109 -5.38 25.27 11.07
CA PHE A 109 -4.16 26.07 11.20
C PHE A 109 -3.96 26.98 9.98
N ARG A 110 -4.11 26.43 8.77
CA ARG A 110 -3.96 27.19 7.52
C ARG A 110 -4.99 28.31 7.43
N ASP A 111 -6.25 28.01 7.72
CA ASP A 111 -7.34 28.98 7.65
C ASP A 111 -7.13 30.11 8.68
N GLU A 112 -6.67 29.77 9.88
CA GLU A 112 -6.26 30.78 10.87
C GLU A 112 -5.03 31.58 10.41
N ALA A 113 -4.04 30.94 9.78
CA ALA A 113 -2.84 31.61 9.30
C ALA A 113 -3.18 32.63 8.22
N GLU A 114 -4.12 32.32 7.32
CA GLU A 114 -4.64 33.24 6.31
C GLU A 114 -5.31 34.47 6.93
N ILE A 115 -6.12 34.27 7.98
CA ILE A 115 -6.74 35.36 8.74
C ILE A 115 -5.66 36.27 9.34
N GLN A 116 -4.66 35.70 10.02
CA GLN A 116 -3.59 36.49 10.65
C GLN A 116 -2.70 37.19 9.63
N MET A 117 -2.40 36.54 8.51
CA MET A 117 -1.68 37.16 7.39
C MET A 117 -2.44 38.36 6.82
N THR A 118 -3.75 38.25 6.66
CA THR A 118 -4.61 39.34 6.17
C THR A 118 -4.63 40.51 7.14
N LEU A 119 -4.83 40.24 8.44
CA LEU A 119 -4.84 41.25 9.50
C LEU A 119 -3.49 41.95 9.63
N GLY A 120 -2.40 41.18 9.56
CA GLY A 120 -1.03 41.66 9.68
C GLY A 120 -0.45 42.29 8.43
N HIS A 121 -1.21 42.31 7.32
CA HIS A 121 -0.72 42.67 5.99
C HIS A 121 0.57 41.92 5.60
N GLY A 122 0.63 40.63 5.95
CA GLY A 122 1.76 39.76 5.66
C GLY A 122 1.94 39.51 4.17
N ASP A 123 3.17 39.20 3.77
CA ASP A 123 3.52 38.84 2.39
C ASP A 123 3.56 37.31 2.25
N GLU A 124 2.63 36.76 1.48
CA GLU A 124 2.54 35.32 1.19
C GLU A 124 3.83 34.75 0.62
N HIS A 125 4.57 35.52 -0.19
CA HIS A 125 5.83 35.08 -0.75
C HIS A 125 6.90 34.96 0.34
N ALA A 126 6.96 35.93 1.24
CA ALA A 126 7.88 35.90 2.37
C ALA A 126 7.55 34.78 3.37
N LEU A 127 6.25 34.52 3.62
CA LEU A 127 5.81 33.36 4.40
C LEU A 127 6.26 32.05 3.75
N ALA A 128 6.01 31.88 2.44
CA ALA A 128 6.43 30.68 1.71
C ALA A 128 7.96 30.48 1.73
N GLN A 129 8.74 31.57 1.64
CA GLN A 129 10.19 31.52 1.80
C GLN A 129 10.61 31.11 3.22
N ALA A 130 9.96 31.65 4.25
CA ALA A 130 10.25 31.32 5.66
C ALA A 130 9.97 29.84 5.95
N VAL A 131 8.81 29.34 5.49
CA VAL A 131 8.44 27.93 5.58
C VAL A 131 9.41 27.05 4.80
N GLY A 132 9.69 27.41 3.54
CA GLY A 132 10.63 26.67 2.69
C GLY A 132 12.05 26.63 3.25
N ALA A 133 12.52 27.70 3.87
CA ALA A 133 13.83 27.74 4.53
C ALA A 133 13.88 26.87 5.79
N ALA A 134 12.77 26.71 6.51
CA ALA A 134 12.70 25.86 7.70
C ALA A 134 12.66 24.36 7.37
N THR A 135 12.10 23.99 6.20
CA THR A 135 11.98 22.59 5.77
C THR A 135 13.15 22.14 4.89
N THR A 136 13.66 23.00 4.01
CA THR A 136 14.73 22.65 3.07
C THR A 136 16.03 22.34 3.80
N GLY A 137 16.54 21.12 3.64
CA GLY A 137 17.79 20.69 4.27
C GLY A 137 17.70 20.53 5.79
N ASN A 138 16.48 20.45 6.35
CA ASN A 138 16.31 20.22 7.78
C ASN A 138 16.77 18.79 8.14
N PRO A 139 17.82 18.63 8.97
CA PRO A 139 18.43 17.34 9.22
C PRO A 139 17.49 16.36 9.93
N TYR A 140 16.51 16.85 10.70
CA TYR A 140 15.54 16.00 11.38
C TYR A 140 14.48 15.46 10.41
N ILE A 141 14.03 16.28 9.46
CA ILE A 141 13.12 15.85 8.38
C ILE A 141 13.83 14.82 7.50
N GLU A 142 15.06 15.09 7.07
CA GLU A 142 15.87 14.16 6.27
C GLU A 142 16.11 12.83 7.01
N GLN A 143 16.32 12.88 8.33
CA GLN A 143 16.48 11.67 9.15
C GLN A 143 15.20 10.82 9.18
N LYS A 144 14.02 11.43 9.34
CA LYS A 144 12.74 10.71 9.35
C LYS A 144 12.41 10.16 7.96
N GLU A 145 12.64 10.95 6.91
CA GLU A 145 12.53 10.50 5.52
C GLU A 145 13.41 9.26 5.29
N LYS A 146 14.68 9.33 5.70
CA LYS A 146 15.58 8.19 5.58
C LYS A 146 15.07 6.97 6.34
N ALA A 147 14.59 7.14 7.58
CA ALA A 147 14.04 6.05 8.38
C ALA A 147 12.83 5.38 7.71
N TYR A 148 11.96 6.17 7.09
CA TYR A 148 10.84 5.67 6.29
C TYR A 148 11.33 4.82 5.11
N TRP A 149 12.23 5.36 4.28
CA TRP A 149 12.73 4.63 3.11
C TRP A 149 13.52 3.38 3.48
N ASP A 150 14.33 3.43 4.53
CA ASP A 150 15.05 2.26 5.04
C ASP A 150 14.07 1.17 5.52
N THR A 151 13.07 1.56 6.31
CA THR A 151 12.02 0.65 6.80
C THR A 151 11.29 0.01 5.63
N ARG A 152 10.88 0.83 4.66
CA ARG A 152 10.18 0.38 3.46
C ARG A 152 11.04 -0.59 2.67
N LYS A 153 12.30 -0.26 2.39
CA LYS A 153 13.23 -1.14 1.67
C LYS A 153 13.37 -2.50 2.36
N VAL A 154 13.67 -2.50 3.66
CA VAL A 154 13.88 -3.73 4.44
C VAL A 154 12.65 -4.62 4.38
N ARG A 155 11.46 -4.05 4.58
CA ARG A 155 10.21 -4.82 4.58
C ARG A 155 9.86 -5.34 3.20
N HIS A 156 9.91 -4.51 2.16
CA HIS A 156 9.60 -4.95 0.79
C HIS A 156 10.55 -6.05 0.29
N LEU A 157 11.85 -5.95 0.59
CA LEU A 157 12.80 -6.99 0.21
C LEU A 157 12.61 -8.29 1.02
N ALA A 158 12.32 -8.19 2.31
CA ALA A 158 12.03 -9.37 3.13
C ALA A 158 10.77 -10.10 2.65
N GLU A 159 9.72 -9.36 2.30
CA GLU A 159 8.50 -9.91 1.71
C GLU A 159 8.80 -10.63 0.38
N TYR A 160 9.53 -9.97 -0.51
CA TYR A 160 9.96 -10.54 -1.78
C TYR A 160 10.78 -11.83 -1.61
N ASP A 161 11.75 -11.84 -0.70
CA ASP A 161 12.63 -13.01 -0.44
C ASP A 161 11.86 -14.20 0.10
N ALA A 162 10.91 -13.95 1.01
CA ALA A 162 10.08 -15.00 1.57
C ALA A 162 9.09 -15.55 0.53
N TRP A 163 8.61 -14.72 -0.41
CA TRP A 163 7.82 -15.18 -1.55
C TRP A 163 8.63 -16.12 -2.47
N VAL A 164 9.85 -15.73 -2.85
CA VAL A 164 10.75 -16.58 -3.65
C VAL A 164 10.95 -17.91 -2.94
N THR A 165 11.28 -17.87 -1.65
CA THR A 165 11.54 -19.06 -0.82
C THR A 165 10.34 -19.99 -0.74
N THR A 166 9.14 -19.44 -0.49
CA THR A 166 7.90 -20.23 -0.40
C THR A 166 7.57 -20.89 -1.73
N THR A 167 7.73 -20.14 -2.84
CA THR A 167 7.46 -20.66 -4.18
C THR A 167 8.47 -21.74 -4.57
N GLN A 168 9.75 -21.57 -4.20
CA GLN A 168 10.76 -22.60 -4.35
C GLN A 168 10.39 -23.89 -3.59
N ALA A 169 9.94 -23.77 -2.34
CA ALA A 169 9.51 -24.93 -1.55
C ALA A 169 8.31 -25.67 -2.18
N SER A 170 7.38 -24.94 -2.80
CA SER A 170 6.30 -25.55 -3.58
C SER A 170 6.83 -26.31 -4.81
N LEU A 171 7.74 -25.71 -5.57
CA LEU A 171 8.36 -26.38 -6.73
C LEU A 171 9.17 -27.61 -6.33
N ASP A 172 9.93 -27.54 -5.23
CA ASP A 172 10.69 -28.68 -4.70
C ASP A 172 9.77 -29.83 -4.30
N THR A 173 8.60 -29.52 -3.74
CA THR A 173 7.59 -30.53 -3.38
C THR A 173 7.04 -31.20 -4.64
N LEU A 174 6.66 -30.42 -5.65
CA LEU A 174 6.20 -30.96 -6.93
C LEU A 174 7.26 -31.83 -7.62
N LYS A 175 8.52 -31.38 -7.59
CA LYS A 175 9.64 -32.15 -8.13
C LYS A 175 9.83 -33.49 -7.41
N LYS A 176 9.72 -33.52 -6.08
CA LYS A 176 9.78 -34.77 -5.29
C LYS A 176 8.66 -35.75 -5.62
N GLN A 177 7.50 -35.23 -6.02
CA GLN A 177 6.36 -36.03 -6.45
C GLN A 177 6.49 -36.54 -7.90
N GLY A 178 7.59 -36.21 -8.58
CA GLY A 178 7.88 -36.67 -9.93
C GLY A 178 7.34 -35.77 -11.04
N PHE A 179 6.84 -34.57 -10.71
CA PHE A 179 6.39 -33.60 -11.71
C PHE A 179 7.55 -32.87 -12.37
N ASP A 180 7.43 -32.60 -13.67
CA ASP A 180 8.39 -31.76 -14.39
C ASP A 180 8.17 -30.29 -14.03
N THR A 181 9.09 -29.75 -13.24
CA THR A 181 9.09 -28.35 -12.77
C THR A 181 10.12 -27.50 -13.51
N ALA A 182 10.80 -28.02 -14.53
CA ALA A 182 11.97 -27.37 -15.12
C ALA A 182 11.68 -25.99 -15.73
N SER A 183 10.49 -25.81 -16.33
CA SER A 183 10.07 -24.50 -16.83
C SER A 183 9.79 -23.54 -15.68
N ALA A 184 8.92 -23.94 -14.74
CA ALA A 184 8.53 -23.10 -13.61
C ALA A 184 9.74 -22.69 -12.75
N GLN A 185 10.72 -23.60 -12.58
CA GLN A 185 11.98 -23.29 -11.91
C GLN A 185 12.74 -22.17 -12.62
N ARG A 186 12.88 -22.24 -13.96
CA ARG A 186 13.54 -21.18 -14.74
C ARG A 186 12.83 -19.83 -14.58
N SER A 187 11.50 -19.79 -14.62
CA SER A 187 10.77 -18.54 -14.41
C SER A 187 10.94 -18.01 -12.97
N LEU A 188 10.96 -18.89 -11.95
CA LEU A 188 11.25 -18.47 -10.59
C LEU A 188 12.68 -17.93 -10.44
N ASP A 189 13.68 -18.57 -11.07
CA ASP A 189 15.07 -18.11 -11.06
C ASP A 189 15.21 -16.72 -11.71
N VAL A 190 14.54 -16.50 -12.85
CA VAL A 190 14.51 -15.19 -13.52
C VAL A 190 13.88 -14.14 -12.62
N ILE A 191 12.77 -14.48 -11.94
CA ILE A 191 12.15 -13.56 -11.00
C ILE A 191 13.13 -13.30 -9.87
N ALA A 192 13.65 -14.31 -9.17
CA ALA A 192 14.56 -14.17 -8.04
C ALA A 192 15.79 -13.28 -8.37
N ALA A 193 16.31 -13.37 -9.60
CA ALA A 193 17.40 -12.50 -10.06
C ALA A 193 17.03 -11.00 -10.07
N LYS A 194 15.73 -10.64 -10.16
CA LYS A 194 15.22 -9.27 -10.08
C LYS A 194 15.25 -8.65 -8.69
N ARG A 195 15.61 -9.41 -7.64
CA ARG A 195 15.78 -8.87 -6.28
C ARG A 195 16.68 -7.62 -6.24
N ARG A 196 17.78 -7.64 -6.99
CA ARG A 196 18.73 -6.50 -7.04
C ARG A 196 18.12 -5.28 -7.72
N ASP A 197 17.38 -5.49 -8.80
CA ASP A 197 16.70 -4.42 -9.54
C ASP A 197 15.61 -3.78 -8.66
N LEU A 198 14.86 -4.61 -7.91
CA LEU A 198 13.89 -4.13 -6.92
C LEU A 198 14.55 -3.35 -5.78
N ALA A 199 15.66 -3.84 -5.24
CA ALA A 199 16.42 -3.13 -4.21
C ALA A 199 16.91 -1.76 -4.73
N ALA A 200 17.39 -1.70 -5.97
CA ALA A 200 17.83 -0.45 -6.60
C ALA A 200 16.67 0.53 -6.87
N ALA A 201 15.49 0.03 -7.22
CA ALA A 201 14.29 0.85 -7.35
C ALA A 201 13.87 1.46 -6.00
N LEU A 202 13.91 0.68 -4.92
CA LEU A 202 13.64 1.14 -3.55
C LEU A 202 14.71 2.13 -3.06
N ASP A 203 15.99 1.88 -3.36
CA ASP A 203 17.10 2.79 -3.01
C ASP A 203 17.02 4.13 -3.73
N ALA A 204 16.41 4.17 -4.91
CA ALA A 204 16.20 5.41 -5.64
C ALA A 204 15.12 6.31 -5.01
N LYS A 205 14.40 5.85 -3.97
CA LYS A 205 13.33 6.59 -3.29
C LYS A 205 12.31 7.17 -4.27
N SER A 206 12.08 6.45 -5.36
CA SER A 206 11.34 6.94 -6.52
C SER A 206 10.19 6.00 -6.79
N GLU A 207 9.00 6.56 -6.60
CA GLU A 207 7.75 5.92 -6.88
C GLU A 207 7.70 5.41 -8.33
N ASP A 208 7.98 6.26 -9.33
CA ASP A 208 8.00 5.82 -10.74
C ASP A 208 8.91 4.62 -11.02
N ARG A 209 10.08 4.54 -10.36
CA ARG A 209 11.00 3.42 -10.54
C ARG A 209 10.46 2.14 -9.92
N ILE A 210 9.82 2.22 -8.76
CA ILE A 210 9.17 1.07 -8.13
C ILE A 210 8.00 0.60 -9.01
N LEU A 211 7.25 1.53 -9.62
CA LEU A 211 6.16 1.19 -10.56
C LEU A 211 6.69 0.48 -11.80
N ALA A 212 7.74 1.01 -12.40
CA ALA A 212 8.39 0.39 -13.55
C ALA A 212 8.88 -1.02 -13.21
N MET A 213 9.46 -1.23 -12.03
CA MET A 213 9.88 -2.56 -11.57
C MET A 213 8.69 -3.51 -11.40
N ASN A 214 7.59 -3.04 -10.83
CA ASN A 214 6.36 -3.83 -10.70
C ASN A 214 5.78 -4.24 -12.06
N ASN A 215 5.83 -3.35 -13.05
CA ASN A 215 5.40 -3.65 -14.42
C ASN A 215 6.28 -4.72 -15.09
N VAL A 216 7.53 -4.88 -14.66
CA VAL A 216 8.42 -5.97 -15.08
C VAL A 216 8.11 -7.27 -14.32
N LEU A 217 7.92 -7.22 -12.99
CA LEU A 217 7.69 -8.40 -12.16
C LEU A 217 6.32 -9.06 -12.42
N LEU A 218 5.27 -8.26 -12.62
CA LEU A 218 3.91 -8.76 -12.78
C LEU A 218 3.76 -9.79 -13.91
N PRO A 219 4.16 -9.53 -15.18
CA PRO A 219 4.05 -10.51 -16.25
C PRO A 219 4.90 -11.77 -15.98
N LEU A 220 6.07 -11.64 -15.36
CA LEU A 220 6.91 -12.79 -14.99
C LEU A 220 6.23 -13.67 -13.94
N THR A 221 5.65 -13.07 -12.91
CA THR A 221 4.89 -13.83 -11.89
C THR A 221 3.66 -14.52 -12.48
N LYS A 222 3.01 -13.91 -13.48
CA LYS A 222 1.90 -14.53 -14.23
C LYS A 222 2.38 -15.76 -14.99
N ASP A 223 3.45 -15.63 -15.77
CA ASP A 223 4.05 -16.73 -16.52
C ASP A 223 4.46 -17.88 -15.59
N LEU A 224 5.10 -17.58 -14.45
CA LEU A 224 5.40 -18.58 -13.42
C LEU A 224 4.14 -19.32 -12.96
N GLY A 225 3.05 -18.61 -12.67
CA GLY A 225 1.79 -19.23 -12.26
C GLY A 225 1.23 -20.20 -13.32
N THR A 226 1.27 -19.82 -14.60
CA THR A 226 0.88 -20.69 -15.72
C THR A 226 1.78 -21.92 -15.81
N GLN A 227 3.09 -21.76 -15.64
CA GLN A 227 4.03 -22.87 -15.71
C GLN A 227 3.92 -23.82 -14.51
N VAL A 228 3.62 -23.30 -13.31
CA VAL A 228 3.30 -24.13 -12.14
C VAL A 228 2.02 -24.93 -12.39
N ALA A 229 0.97 -24.31 -12.93
CA ALA A 229 -0.28 -24.99 -13.26
C ALA A 229 -0.06 -26.11 -14.30
N ALA A 230 0.77 -25.86 -15.33
CA ALA A 230 1.15 -26.87 -16.31
C ALA A 230 1.97 -28.02 -15.70
N ALA A 231 2.95 -27.70 -14.85
CA ALA A 231 3.71 -28.72 -14.11
C ALA A 231 2.79 -29.56 -13.19
N GLN A 232 1.75 -28.95 -12.68
CA GLN A 232 0.72 -29.58 -11.86
C GLN A 232 -0.35 -30.33 -12.65
N GLU A 233 -0.32 -30.42 -13.98
CA GLU A 233 -1.41 -31.07 -14.76
C GLU A 233 -1.75 -32.47 -14.24
N LYS A 234 -0.74 -33.22 -13.78
CA LYS A 234 -0.85 -34.56 -13.17
C LYS A 234 -0.89 -34.57 -11.63
N ALA A 235 -0.77 -33.41 -10.98
CA ALA A 235 -0.88 -33.26 -9.53
C ALA A 235 -2.30 -33.55 -9.05
N SER A 236 -2.41 -33.99 -7.80
CA SER A 236 -3.71 -34.19 -7.19
C SER A 236 -4.47 -32.87 -7.14
N ASP A 237 -5.80 -32.95 -7.22
CA ASP A 237 -6.63 -31.75 -7.11
C ASP A 237 -6.38 -31.01 -5.79
N ALA A 238 -6.02 -31.72 -4.72
CA ALA A 238 -5.68 -31.11 -3.44
C ALA A 238 -4.47 -30.16 -3.55
N GLU A 239 -3.43 -30.55 -4.28
CA GLU A 239 -2.20 -29.75 -4.46
C GLU A 239 -2.43 -28.55 -5.38
N LYS A 240 -3.19 -28.76 -6.46
CA LYS A 240 -3.63 -27.67 -7.35
C LYS A 240 -4.41 -26.62 -6.56
N ILE A 241 -5.39 -27.06 -5.77
CA ILE A 241 -6.21 -26.15 -4.98
C ILE A 241 -5.39 -25.45 -3.89
N ALA A 242 -4.46 -26.12 -3.22
CA ALA A 242 -3.58 -25.50 -2.23
C ALA A 242 -2.82 -24.31 -2.82
N PHE A 243 -2.23 -24.49 -4.02
CA PHE A 243 -1.53 -23.43 -4.73
C PHE A 243 -2.46 -22.27 -5.10
N LEU A 244 -3.67 -22.56 -5.59
CA LEU A 244 -4.65 -21.56 -5.99
C LEU A 244 -5.17 -20.75 -4.80
N VAL A 245 -5.41 -21.38 -3.65
CA VAL A 245 -5.76 -20.70 -2.40
C VAL A 245 -4.65 -19.71 -2.01
N ASP A 246 -3.40 -20.13 -2.17
CA ASP A 246 -2.24 -19.30 -1.85
C ASP A 246 -2.13 -18.09 -2.80
N GLN A 247 -2.38 -18.26 -4.10
CA GLN A 247 -2.49 -17.15 -5.06
C GLN A 247 -3.65 -16.22 -4.72
N GLY A 248 -4.78 -16.79 -4.30
CA GLY A 248 -5.95 -16.04 -3.91
C GLY A 248 -5.70 -15.10 -2.73
N TYR A 249 -5.02 -15.58 -1.69
CA TYR A 249 -4.63 -14.75 -0.55
C TYR A 249 -3.69 -13.61 -0.97
N ARG A 250 -2.83 -13.82 -1.96
CA ARG A 250 -1.96 -12.76 -2.49
C ARG A 250 -2.77 -11.66 -3.18
N GLY A 251 -3.74 -12.06 -4.02
CA GLY A 251 -4.67 -11.14 -4.66
C GLY A 251 -5.39 -10.28 -3.62
N VAL A 252 -6.01 -10.91 -2.62
CA VAL A 252 -6.73 -10.18 -1.56
C VAL A 252 -5.81 -9.28 -0.73
N ASN A 253 -4.61 -9.71 -0.36
CA ASN A 253 -3.69 -8.86 0.41
C ASN A 253 -3.24 -7.62 -0.38
N ARG A 254 -3.20 -7.72 -1.72
CA ARG A 254 -2.96 -6.55 -2.58
C ARG A 254 -4.18 -5.64 -2.62
N ALA A 255 -5.38 -6.21 -2.66
CA ALA A 255 -6.64 -5.48 -2.62
C ALA A 255 -6.77 -4.69 -1.31
N ASP A 256 -6.52 -5.34 -0.18
CA ASP A 256 -6.47 -4.70 1.14
C ASP A 256 -5.59 -3.44 1.17
N ARG A 257 -4.37 -3.54 0.63
CA ARG A 257 -3.43 -2.41 0.60
C ARG A 257 -3.96 -1.28 -0.27
N LEU A 258 -4.44 -1.62 -1.46
CA LEU A 258 -4.95 -0.64 -2.40
C LEU A 258 -6.24 0.03 -1.92
N ASN A 259 -7.15 -0.71 -1.29
CA ASN A 259 -8.31 -0.16 -0.62
C ASN A 259 -7.88 0.89 0.41
N ASN A 260 -6.87 0.60 1.23
CA ASN A 260 -6.38 1.60 2.18
C ASN A 260 -5.81 2.85 1.49
N ASP A 261 -5.09 2.69 0.38
CA ASP A 261 -4.54 3.82 -0.39
C ASP A 261 -5.66 4.67 -1.01
N VAL A 262 -6.74 4.04 -1.48
CA VAL A 262 -7.93 4.71 -2.01
C VAL A 262 -8.75 5.37 -0.89
N ARG A 263 -8.79 4.77 0.31
CA ARG A 263 -9.47 5.37 1.48
C ARG A 263 -8.83 6.70 1.87
N LEU A 264 -7.50 6.79 1.77
CA LEU A 264 -6.73 7.98 2.12
C LEU A 264 -7.00 9.18 1.18
N ILE A 265 -7.76 8.99 0.10
CA ILE A 265 -8.23 10.06 -0.78
C ILE A 265 -9.77 10.23 -0.75
N LEU A 266 -10.42 9.71 0.30
CA LEU A 266 -11.83 9.96 0.64
C LEU A 266 -12.86 9.45 -0.37
N ILE A 267 -12.57 8.33 -1.05
CA ILE A 267 -13.59 7.61 -1.84
C ILE A 267 -14.28 6.59 -0.96
N ASP A 268 -15.60 6.46 -1.12
CA ASP A 268 -16.35 5.35 -0.55
C ASP A 268 -15.84 4.03 -1.13
N ILE A 269 -15.12 3.29 -0.29
CA ILE A 269 -14.58 1.98 -0.60
C ILE A 269 -15.31 0.86 0.15
N ASP A 270 -16.40 1.14 0.85
CA ASP A 270 -17.14 0.12 1.61
C ASP A 270 -17.51 -1.09 0.74
N PRO A 271 -17.94 -0.93 -0.54
CA PRO A 271 -18.16 -2.07 -1.44
C PRO A 271 -16.88 -2.88 -1.71
N LEU A 272 -15.74 -2.21 -1.91
CA LEU A 272 -14.46 -2.87 -2.15
C LEU A 272 -13.96 -3.61 -0.91
N GLU A 273 -14.13 -3.03 0.28
CA GLU A 273 -13.76 -3.66 1.55
C GLU A 273 -14.63 -4.88 1.85
N ALA A 274 -15.96 -4.75 1.65
CA ALA A 274 -16.91 -5.84 1.83
C ALA A 274 -16.57 -7.01 0.89
N ALA A 275 -16.33 -6.73 -0.40
CA ALA A 275 -15.94 -7.74 -1.36
C ALA A 275 -14.58 -8.38 -1.02
N THR A 276 -13.59 -7.59 -0.62
CA THR A 276 -12.27 -8.10 -0.21
C THR A 276 -12.38 -9.03 1.01
N LYS A 277 -13.18 -8.65 2.01
CA LYS A 277 -13.47 -9.49 3.20
C LYS A 277 -14.20 -10.78 2.82
N LYS A 278 -15.11 -10.72 1.85
CA LYS A 278 -15.83 -11.88 1.35
C LYS A 278 -14.87 -12.90 0.72
N VAL A 279 -13.99 -12.46 -0.17
CA VAL A 279 -12.96 -13.33 -0.78
C VAL A 279 -12.05 -13.96 0.29
N LYS A 280 -11.63 -13.23 1.33
CA LYS A 280 -10.85 -13.80 2.46
C LYS A 280 -11.57 -14.93 3.16
N THR A 281 -12.86 -14.71 3.46
CA THR A 281 -13.70 -15.68 4.16
C THR A 281 -13.80 -16.96 3.35
N ASP A 282 -14.02 -16.83 2.05
CA ASP A 282 -14.12 -17.97 1.15
C ASP A 282 -12.79 -18.69 0.95
N LEU A 283 -11.66 -17.97 0.90
CA LEU A 283 -10.32 -18.58 0.86
C LEU A 283 -10.01 -19.36 2.15
N ALA A 284 -10.36 -18.81 3.31
CA ALA A 284 -10.18 -19.49 4.59
C ALA A 284 -11.01 -20.75 4.69
N LYS A 285 -12.27 -20.68 4.25
CA LYS A 285 -13.15 -21.85 4.18
C LYS A 285 -12.63 -22.89 3.21
N THR A 286 -12.12 -22.49 2.04
CA THR A 286 -11.50 -23.40 1.07
C THR A 286 -10.30 -24.13 1.67
N LYS A 287 -9.42 -23.40 2.37
CA LYS A 287 -8.24 -23.99 3.04
C LYS A 287 -8.64 -25.01 4.11
N THR A 288 -9.68 -24.72 4.90
CA THR A 288 -10.20 -25.64 5.91
C THR A 288 -10.79 -26.90 5.28
N LEU A 289 -11.64 -26.76 4.25
CA LEU A 289 -12.24 -27.90 3.53
C LEU A 289 -11.19 -28.78 2.85
N LEU A 290 -10.13 -28.15 2.32
CA LEU A 290 -8.98 -28.88 1.78
C LEU A 290 -8.30 -29.74 2.86
N GLY A 291 -8.16 -29.20 4.08
CA GLY A 291 -7.58 -29.91 5.22
C GLY A 291 -8.43 -31.06 5.77
N THR A 292 -9.76 -31.05 5.54
CA THR A 292 -10.66 -32.16 5.92
C THR A 292 -10.73 -33.25 4.86
N GLY A 293 -10.13 -33.05 3.68
CA GLY A 293 -10.12 -34.01 2.58
C GLY A 293 -11.41 -34.07 1.76
N SER A 294 -12.39 -33.19 2.01
CA SER A 294 -13.62 -33.14 1.21
C SER A 294 -13.39 -32.38 -0.10
N MET A 295 -12.91 -33.10 -1.12
CA MET A 295 -12.61 -32.52 -2.43
C MET A 295 -13.82 -31.90 -3.16
N PRO A 296 -15.02 -32.52 -3.16
CA PRO A 296 -16.20 -31.91 -3.79
C PRO A 296 -16.59 -30.56 -3.16
N ASP A 297 -16.58 -30.47 -1.83
CA ASP A 297 -16.89 -29.23 -1.11
C ASP A 297 -15.79 -28.18 -1.33
N THR A 298 -14.53 -28.62 -1.37
CA THR A 298 -13.38 -27.75 -1.64
C THR A 298 -13.48 -27.13 -3.03
N LYS A 299 -13.79 -27.92 -4.08
CA LYS A 299 -13.99 -27.41 -5.45
C LYS A 299 -15.17 -26.44 -5.52
N THR A 300 -16.27 -26.76 -4.85
CA THR A 300 -17.45 -25.88 -4.76
C THR A 300 -17.10 -24.53 -4.13
N GLN A 301 -16.36 -24.56 -3.02
CA GLN A 301 -15.94 -23.34 -2.33
C GLN A 301 -14.90 -22.55 -3.16
N LEU A 302 -14.00 -23.21 -3.89
CA LEU A 302 -13.05 -22.56 -4.79
C LEU A 302 -13.75 -21.83 -5.95
N ALA A 303 -14.86 -22.37 -6.44
CA ALA A 303 -15.67 -21.69 -7.45
C ALA A 303 -16.29 -20.38 -6.91
N LEU A 304 -16.66 -20.35 -5.62
CA LEU A 304 -17.10 -19.12 -4.93
C LEU A 304 -15.96 -18.11 -4.82
N VAL A 305 -14.75 -18.56 -4.42
CA VAL A 305 -13.54 -17.71 -4.40
C VAL A 305 -13.31 -17.06 -5.77
N LYS A 306 -13.38 -17.85 -6.85
CA LYS A 306 -13.24 -17.35 -8.23
C LYS A 306 -14.27 -16.27 -8.54
N LYS A 307 -15.55 -16.55 -8.27
CA LYS A 307 -16.63 -15.58 -8.50
C LYS A 307 -16.36 -14.29 -7.75
N ASP A 308 -16.04 -14.39 -6.47
CA ASP A 308 -15.85 -13.24 -5.60
C ASP A 308 -14.62 -12.40 -5.98
N MET A 309 -13.57 -13.04 -6.51
CA MET A 309 -12.43 -12.31 -7.10
C MET A 309 -12.80 -11.55 -8.36
N LYS A 310 -13.68 -12.11 -9.21
CA LYS A 310 -14.20 -11.39 -10.39
C LYS A 310 -15.11 -10.23 -9.98
N ASP A 311 -15.98 -10.44 -8.99
CA ASP A 311 -16.83 -9.39 -8.45
C ASP A 311 -15.98 -8.26 -7.85
N LEU A 312 -14.92 -8.59 -7.09
CA LEU A 312 -13.96 -7.61 -6.58
C LEU A 312 -13.19 -6.89 -7.69
N SER A 313 -12.77 -7.62 -8.74
CA SER A 313 -12.11 -7.04 -9.91
C SER A 313 -13.00 -6.02 -10.62
N MET A 314 -14.28 -6.35 -10.80
CA MET A 314 -15.26 -5.42 -11.39
C MET A 314 -15.41 -4.16 -10.53
N LEU A 315 -15.51 -4.29 -9.22
CA LEU A 315 -15.58 -3.12 -8.32
C LEU A 315 -14.32 -2.23 -8.48
N TYR A 316 -13.12 -2.81 -8.55
CA TYR A 316 -11.91 -2.03 -8.80
C TYR A 316 -11.91 -1.33 -10.15
N ARG A 317 -12.43 -1.98 -11.19
CA ARG A 317 -12.57 -1.39 -12.52
C ARG A 317 -13.54 -0.22 -12.49
N ASP A 318 -14.68 -0.40 -11.82
CA ASP A 318 -15.71 0.61 -11.72
C ASP A 318 -15.17 1.83 -10.95
N THR A 319 -14.56 1.63 -9.78
CA THR A 319 -13.90 2.71 -9.03
C THR A 319 -12.82 3.42 -9.86
N ALA A 320 -12.01 2.68 -10.62
CA ALA A 320 -10.98 3.28 -11.48
C ALA A 320 -11.55 4.12 -12.64
N ASN A 321 -12.81 3.89 -13.03
CA ASN A 321 -13.46 4.58 -14.14
C ASN A 321 -14.41 5.69 -13.70
N THR A 322 -14.97 5.59 -12.50
CA THR A 322 -16.00 6.52 -12.01
C THR A 322 -15.47 7.51 -10.98
N ALA A 323 -14.41 7.17 -10.25
CA ALA A 323 -13.82 8.09 -9.29
C ALA A 323 -12.80 9.02 -9.97
N ASP A 324 -12.83 10.31 -9.61
CA ASP A 324 -11.84 11.29 -10.06
C ASP A 324 -10.53 11.10 -9.30
N LEU A 325 -9.66 10.28 -9.88
CA LEU A 325 -8.50 9.72 -9.23
C LEU A 325 -7.19 10.30 -9.78
N PRO A 326 -6.16 10.51 -8.92
CA PRO A 326 -4.82 10.76 -9.40
C PRO A 326 -4.37 9.65 -10.36
N PRO A 327 -3.65 9.97 -11.46
CA PRO A 327 -3.28 8.99 -12.50
C PRO A 327 -2.56 7.75 -11.98
N ALA A 328 -1.74 7.94 -10.93
CA ALA A 328 -1.07 6.88 -10.22
C ALA A 328 -2.09 5.87 -9.65
N LEU A 329 -3.10 6.34 -8.91
CA LEU A 329 -4.11 5.51 -8.25
C LEU A 329 -5.00 4.80 -9.26
N THR A 330 -5.42 5.50 -10.32
CA THR A 330 -6.11 4.87 -11.45
C THR A 330 -5.29 3.72 -12.03
N SER A 331 -3.98 3.90 -12.21
CA SER A 331 -3.09 2.85 -12.71
C SER A 331 -2.94 1.68 -11.73
N ALA A 332 -2.90 1.94 -10.42
CA ALA A 332 -2.88 0.89 -9.40
C ALA A 332 -4.17 0.06 -9.36
N LEU A 333 -5.34 0.72 -9.42
CA LEU A 333 -6.64 0.04 -9.49
C LEU A 333 -6.74 -0.80 -10.77
N ARG A 334 -6.35 -0.26 -11.92
CA ARG A 334 -6.32 -1.04 -13.18
C ARG A 334 -5.36 -2.22 -13.13
N SER A 335 -4.21 -2.07 -12.49
CA SER A 335 -3.28 -3.17 -12.25
C SER A 335 -3.88 -4.23 -11.31
N MET A 336 -4.75 -3.82 -10.39
CA MET A 336 -5.45 -4.71 -9.46
C MET A 336 -6.55 -5.51 -10.15
N VAL A 337 -7.33 -4.89 -11.03
CA VAL A 337 -8.30 -5.56 -11.92
C VAL A 337 -7.61 -6.72 -12.64
N ILE A 338 -6.48 -6.43 -13.31
CA ILE A 338 -5.71 -7.44 -14.03
C ILE A 338 -5.23 -8.55 -13.09
N THR A 339 -4.79 -8.21 -11.87
CA THR A 339 -4.30 -9.19 -10.90
C THR A 339 -5.41 -10.13 -10.45
N LEU A 340 -6.59 -9.60 -10.11
CA LEU A 340 -7.73 -10.38 -9.64
C LEU A 340 -8.33 -11.23 -10.75
N ASP A 341 -8.52 -10.67 -11.95
CA ASP A 341 -9.01 -11.42 -13.11
C ASP A 341 -8.09 -12.60 -13.42
N ASN A 342 -6.77 -12.37 -13.46
CA ASN A 342 -5.81 -13.45 -13.71
C ASN A 342 -5.85 -14.53 -12.61
N THR A 343 -5.98 -14.14 -11.34
CA THR A 343 -6.05 -15.09 -10.22
C THR A 343 -7.34 -15.91 -10.28
N ALA A 344 -8.46 -15.27 -10.63
CA ALA A 344 -9.76 -15.91 -10.81
C ALA A 344 -9.80 -16.84 -12.04
N ASP A 345 -9.09 -16.50 -13.12
CA ASP A 345 -9.03 -17.34 -14.32
C ASP A 345 -8.10 -18.55 -14.12
N GLN A 346 -7.05 -18.42 -13.30
CA GLN A 346 -6.20 -19.54 -12.92
C GLN A 346 -6.90 -20.56 -12.01
N THR A 347 -8.03 -20.20 -11.37
CA THR A 347 -8.74 -21.07 -10.41
C THR A 347 -9.61 -22.17 -11.06
N VAL A 348 -9.41 -22.46 -12.36
CA VAL A 348 -10.09 -23.57 -13.05
C VAL A 348 -9.35 -24.88 -12.77
N VAL A 349 -9.93 -25.73 -11.92
CA VAL A 349 -9.57 -27.15 -11.89
C VAL A 349 -10.42 -27.82 -12.96
N GLY A 350 -9.77 -28.49 -13.93
CA GLY A 350 -10.46 -29.16 -15.04
C GLY A 350 -11.63 -30.03 -14.56
N GLU A 351 -12.72 -30.02 -15.34
CA GLU A 351 -13.86 -30.92 -15.18
C GLU A 351 -13.47 -32.40 -15.32
#